data_AF-A0A843G569-F1
#
_entry.id   AF-A0A843G569-F1
#
_cell.length_a   1.000
_cell.length_b   1.000
_cell.length_c   1.000
_cell.angle_alpha   90.00
_cell.angle_beta   90.00
_cell.angle_gamma   90.00
#
_symmetry.space_group_name_H-M   'P 1'
#
loop_
_entity.id
_entity.type
_entity.pdbx_description
1 polymer ?
#
loop_
_entity_poly.entity_id
_entity_poly.type
_entity_poly.pdbx_seq_one_letter_code
_entity_poly.pdbx_strand_id
1 'polypeptide(L)' 'MFKYNTKVNPANPNSKSLRTTVPKEIVEILDLDQGDTVQWQVDVISNNEFNVIVTKKKE' A
#
# COMPACT_ATOMS: atom_id res chain seq x y z
N MET A 1 -2.60 -8.42 14.29
CA MET A 1 -2.03 -7.21 13.70
C MET A 1 -0.83 -7.60 12.86
N PHE A 2 -0.91 -7.38 11.55
CA PHE A 2 0.21 -7.60 10.62
C PHE A 2 0.67 -6.27 10.06
N LYS A 3 1.99 -6.10 9.88
CA LYS A 3 2.58 -4.90 9.28
C LYS A 3 3.39 -5.28 8.05
N TYR A 4 3.08 -4.65 6.92
CA TYR A 4 3.78 -4.87 5.66
C TYR A 4 4.24 -3.54 5.09
N ASN A 5 5.42 -3.51 4.46
CA ASN A 5 5.93 -2.33 3.77
C ASN A 5 5.99 -2.60 2.27
N THR A 6 5.57 -1.64 1.46
CA THR A 6 5.66 -1.72 0.00
C THR A 6 6.27 -0.46 -0.57
N LYS A 7 7.15 -0.61 -1.56
CA LYS A 7 7.73 0.51 -2.30
C LYS A 7 6.83 0.90 -3.48
N VAL A 8 6.44 2.17 -3.54
CA VAL A 8 5.62 2.73 -4.61
C VAL A 8 6.50 2.91 -5.84
N ASN A 9 6.07 2.32 -6.95
CA ASN A 9 6.74 2.44 -8.25
C ASN A 9 5.69 2.45 -9.36
N PRO A 10 6.01 3.06 -10.53
CA PRO A 10 5.17 2.96 -11.71
C PRO A 10 4.86 1.50 -12.07
N ALA A 11 3.64 1.27 -12.56
CA ALA A 11 3.25 -0.02 -13.09
C ALA A 11 4.17 -0.40 -14.26
N ASN A 12 4.77 -1.59 -14.20
CA ASN A 12 5.58 -2.12 -15.30
C ASN A 12 4.78 -3.19 -16.04
N PRO A 13 4.21 -2.88 -17.22
CA PRO A 13 3.36 -3.82 -17.97
C PRO A 13 4.12 -5.05 -18.49
N ASN A 14 5.45 -4.99 -18.55
CA ASN A 14 6.30 -6.11 -18.99
C ASN A 14 6.65 -7.07 -17.83
N SER A 15 6.27 -6.74 -16.59
CA SER A 15 6.52 -7.60 -15.45
C SER A 15 5.52 -8.76 -15.40
N LYS A 16 6.02 -9.99 -15.24
CA LYS A 16 5.18 -11.17 -14.99
C LYS A 16 4.72 -11.29 -13.52
N SER A 17 5.26 -10.44 -12.64
CA SER A 17 4.90 -10.45 -11.23
C SER A 17 3.57 -9.74 -11.01
N LEU A 18 2.65 -10.41 -10.30
CA LEU A 18 1.45 -9.76 -9.77
C LEU A 18 1.87 -8.70 -8.75
N ARG A 19 1.40 -7.47 -8.95
CA ARG A 19 1.59 -6.35 -8.03
C ARG A 19 0.24 -5.79 -7.67
N THR A 20 0.12 -5.29 -6.45
CA THR A 20 -1.06 -4.54 -6.05
C THR A 20 -0.99 -3.11 -6.60
N THR A 21 -2.13 -2.57 -7.03
CA THR A 21 -2.24 -1.16 -7.44
C THR A 21 -2.75 -0.35 -6.27
N VAL A 22 -2.15 0.81 -6.02
CA VAL A 22 -2.65 1.76 -5.01
C VAL A 22 -3.69 2.67 -5.69
N PRO A 23 -4.92 2.79 -5.16
CA PRO A 23 -5.93 3.69 -5.71
C PRO A 23 -5.43 5.14 -5.78
N LYS A 24 -5.87 5.87 -6.81
CA LYS A 24 -5.43 7.25 -7.06
C LYS A 24 -5.69 8.16 -5.87
N GLU A 25 -6.83 8.00 -5.21
CA GLU A 25 -7.25 8.79 -4.06
C GLU A 25 -6.30 8.60 -2.87
N ILE A 26 -5.79 7.38 -2.67
CA ILE A 26 -4.81 7.08 -1.61
C ILE A 26 -3.45 7.71 -1.94
N VAL A 27 -3.06 7.70 -3.22
CA VAL A 27 -1.85 8.39 -3.69
C VAL A 27 -1.93 9.89 -3.39
N GLU A 28 -3.07 10.51 -3.68
CA GLU A 28 -3.28 11.95 -3.44
C GLU A 28 -3.36 12.30 -1.95
N ILE A 29 -4.15 11.56 -1.16
CA ILE A 29 -4.31 11.83 0.29
C ILE A 29 -2.99 11.70 1.05
N LEU A 30 -2.18 10.71 0.67
CA LEU A 30 -0.90 10.43 1.34
C LEU A 30 0.28 11.14 0.68
N ASP A 31 0.06 11.92 -0.39
CA ASP A 31 1.09 12.62 -1.17
C ASP A 31 2.22 11.65 -1.57
N LEU A 32 1.86 10.54 -2.22
CA LEU A 32 2.82 9.47 -2.57
C LEU A 32 3.49 9.76 -3.91
N ASP A 33 4.81 9.67 -3.91
CA ASP A 33 5.67 9.77 -5.08
C ASP A 33 6.36 8.44 -5.41
N GLN A 34 6.94 8.37 -6.60
CA GLN A 34 7.79 7.26 -6.99
C GLN A 34 8.96 7.12 -5.99
N GLY A 35 9.12 5.91 -5.47
CA GLY A 35 10.19 5.58 -4.52
C GLY A 35 9.75 5.62 -3.07
N ASP A 36 8.61 6.22 -2.75
CA ASP A 36 8.07 6.25 -1.40
C ASP A 36 7.77 4.85 -0.88
N THR A 37 7.75 4.73 0.45
CA THR A 37 7.36 3.50 1.13
C THR A 37 6.03 3.71 1.84
N VAL A 38 5.09 2.80 1.61
CA VAL A 38 3.82 2.73 2.33
C VAL A 38 3.87 1.60 3.33
N GLN A 39 3.42 1.86 4.55
CA GLN A 39 3.17 0.84 5.55
C GLN A 39 1.68 0.52 5.61
N TRP A 40 1.38 -0.78 5.48
CA TRP A 40 0.06 -1.37 5.63
C TRP A 40 -0.01 -2.02 7.00
N GLN A 41 -0.97 -1.60 7.81
CA GLN A 41 -1.33 -2.27 9.04
C GLN A 41 -2.67 -2.95 8.86
N VAL A 42 -2.72 -4.25 9.06
CA VAL A 42 -3.93 -5.07 8.90
C VAL A 42 -4.35 -5.61 10.26
N ASP A 43 -5.56 -5.23 10.66
CA ASP A 43 -6.22 -5.70 11.88
C ASP A 43 -7.46 -6.50 11.53
N VAL A 44 -7.61 -7.68 12.13
CA VAL A 44 -8.78 -8.56 11.91
C VAL A 44 -9.88 -8.08 12.85
N ILE A 45 -11.02 -7.65 12.28
CA ILE A 45 -12.16 -7.19 13.07
C ILE A 45 -13.09 -8.36 13.40
N SER A 46 -13.45 -9.15 12.40
CA SER A 46 -14.37 -10.29 12.53
C SER A 46 -14.16 -11.27 11.35
N ASN A 47 -14.94 -12.35 11.26
CA ASN A 47 -14.80 -13.34 10.19
C ASN A 47 -14.86 -12.68 8.80
N ASN A 48 -13.71 -12.66 8.12
CA ASN A 48 -13.50 -12.09 6.79
C ASN A 48 -13.59 -10.54 6.71
N GLU A 49 -13.54 -9.85 7.84
CA GLU A 49 -13.47 -8.39 7.91
C GLU A 49 -12.11 -7.93 8.44
N PHE A 50 -11.48 -7.04 7.69
CA PHE A 50 -10.16 -6.52 8.00
C PHE A 50 -10.20 -4.99 7.99
N ASN A 51 -9.64 -4.37 9.01
CA ASN A 51 -9.27 -2.96 8.97
C ASN A 51 -7.88 -2.85 8.34
N VAL A 52 -7.74 -2.00 7.33
CA VAL A 52 -6.45 -1.73 6.69
C VAL A 52 -6.12 -0.26 6.89
N ILE A 53 -5.13 0.01 7.72
CA ILE A 53 -4.61 1.35 7.95
C ILE A 53 -3.38 1.53 7.07
N VAL A 54 -3.40 2.57 6.25
CA VAL A 54 -2.36 2.86 5.26
C VAL A 54 -1.67 4.15 5.64
N THR A 55 -0.34 4.15 5.72
CA THR A 55 0.45 5.33 6.07
C THR A 55 1.69 5.48 5.18
N LYS A 56 2.02 6.71 4.78
CA LYS A 56 3.31 7.02 4.17
C LYS A 56 4.39 6.91 5.25
N LYS A 57 5.38 6.05 5.03
CA LYS A 57 6.53 5.92 5.91
C LYS A 57 7.51 7.04 5.57
N LYS A 58 7.70 7.98 6.50
CA LYS A 58 8.81 8.94 6.43
C LYS A 58 10.07 8.22 6.90
N GLU A 59 11.13 8.26 6.08
CA GLU A 59 12.49 7.92 6.53
C GLU A 59 13.03 9.00 7.47
#